data_AF-A0A378TMN2-F1
#
_entry.id   AF-A0A378TMN2-F1
#
_cell.length_a   1.000
_cell.length_b   1.000
_cell.length_c   1.000
_cell.angle_alpha   90.00
_cell.angle_beta   90.00
_cell.angle_gamma   90.00
#
_symmetry.space_group_name_H-M   'P 1'
#
loop_
_entity.id
_entity.type
_entity.pdbx_description
1 polymer ?
#
loop_
_entity_poly.entity_id
_entity_poly.type
_entity_poly.pdbx_seq_one_letter_code
_entity_poly.pdbx_strand_id
1 'polypeptide(L)'
;MPTLPVMDRQKEFVLRTLEERDIRFVRLWFTDVLGFLKSVAIAPAELEGAFEEGIGFDGSSIEGFARVSESDTVARPDPSTFQVLPWTTSGGDHHSARMFCDITMPDGSPSWADSRHVLRRQLAKASDLGFSCYVHPEIEFFLLQPGPYDGSVPVPADNGGYFDQAVHDSAPNFRRHAIDALEQMGISVEFSHHEGAPGQQEIDLRYADALSMADNVMTFRYLVKEVALGEGVRASFMPKPFAEYPGSAMHTHMSLFEGDTNAFHSPDDPLQLSDVGKSFIAGILEHASEISAVTNQWVNSYKRLVHGGEAPTAASWGPPIALPWCGSRCTRRTRRRRAGSRCAAPTRPATPTWPSRCCWPPVCAGSRRATFWARRPRTTCGA
;
A
#
# COMPACT_ATOMS: atom_id res chain seq x y z
N MET A 1 12.09 6.70 -48.03
CA MET A 1 12.15 7.31 -46.69
C MET A 1 12.08 6.19 -45.68
N PRO A 2 13.01 6.08 -44.73
CA PRO A 2 12.84 5.14 -43.63
C PRO A 2 11.64 5.61 -42.83
N THR A 3 10.64 4.74 -42.69
CA THR A 3 9.51 4.94 -41.77
C THR A 3 10.08 5.02 -40.37
N LEU A 4 10.01 6.20 -39.74
CA LEU A 4 10.26 6.34 -38.31
C LEU A 4 9.39 5.32 -37.57
N PRO A 5 9.94 4.54 -36.62
CA PRO A 5 9.13 3.62 -35.84
C PRO A 5 8.02 4.42 -35.16
N VAL A 6 6.78 3.95 -35.31
CA VAL A 6 5.62 4.58 -34.67
C VAL A 6 5.83 4.46 -33.16
N MET A 7 6.24 5.56 -32.54
CA MET A 7 6.43 5.65 -31.10
C MET A 7 5.10 5.31 -30.41
N ASP A 8 5.16 4.49 -29.37
CA ASP A 8 3.98 4.12 -28.58
C ASP A 8 3.31 5.39 -28.01
N ARG A 9 1.97 5.47 -28.07
CA ARG A 9 1.18 6.61 -27.60
C ARG A 9 1.48 6.96 -26.15
N GLN A 10 1.81 5.97 -25.33
CA GLN A 10 2.22 6.20 -23.94
C GLN A 10 3.58 6.90 -23.84
N LYS A 11 4.56 6.49 -24.64
CA LYS A 11 5.89 7.14 -24.68
C LYS A 11 5.78 8.58 -25.16
N GLU A 12 4.98 8.84 -26.20
CA GLU A 12 4.71 10.19 -26.69
C GLU A 12 4.05 11.07 -25.61
N PHE A 13 3.08 10.54 -24.88
CA PHE A 13 2.46 11.24 -23.76
C PHE A 13 3.48 11.62 -22.67
N VAL A 14 4.40 10.71 -22.33
CA VAL A 14 5.45 10.97 -21.34
C VAL A 14 6.36 12.11 -21.81
N LEU A 15 6.91 12.01 -23.03
CA LEU A 15 7.83 13.00 -23.57
C LEU A 15 7.19 14.39 -23.64
N ARG A 16 5.96 14.48 -24.14
CA ARG A 16 5.20 15.73 -24.16
C ARG A 16 4.98 16.30 -22.76
N THR A 17 4.63 15.46 -21.79
CA THR A 17 4.39 15.92 -20.42
C THR A 17 5.66 16.45 -19.76
N LEU A 18 6.82 15.85 -20.05
CA LEU A 18 8.11 16.33 -19.56
C LEU A 18 8.43 17.73 -20.07
N GLU A 19 8.16 17.99 -21.36
CA GLU A 19 8.37 19.31 -21.99
C GLU A 19 7.36 20.34 -21.46
N GLU A 20 6.07 20.02 -21.47
CA GLU A 20 5.00 20.94 -21.04
C GLU A 20 5.11 21.36 -19.57
N ARG A 21 5.66 20.49 -18.70
CA ARG A 21 5.79 20.75 -17.26
C ARG A 21 7.22 21.10 -16.83
N ASP A 22 8.12 21.35 -17.78
CA ASP A 22 9.56 21.63 -17.54
C ASP A 22 10.25 20.65 -16.56
N ILE A 23 9.94 19.36 -16.68
CA ILE A 23 10.53 18.34 -15.81
C ILE A 23 12.00 18.15 -16.19
N ARG A 24 12.90 18.35 -15.22
CA ARG A 24 14.36 18.27 -15.45
C ARG A 24 14.98 16.92 -15.15
N PHE A 25 14.33 16.11 -14.31
CA PHE A 25 14.83 14.80 -13.93
C PHE A 25 13.75 13.72 -13.97
N VAL A 26 14.08 12.59 -14.58
CA VAL A 26 13.23 11.40 -14.57
C VAL A 26 13.91 10.34 -13.72
N ARG A 27 13.24 9.93 -12.65
CA ARG A 27 13.71 8.88 -11.75
C ARG A 27 13.18 7.53 -12.21
N LEU A 28 14.10 6.69 -12.66
CA LEU A 28 13.85 5.29 -12.97
C LEU A 28 13.92 4.48 -11.68
N TRP A 29 12.78 3.96 -11.25
CA TRP A 29 12.61 3.22 -10.01
C TRP A 29 12.55 1.73 -10.26
N PHE A 30 13.14 0.95 -9.37
CA PHE A 30 12.99 -0.50 -9.34
C PHE A 30 13.18 -1.00 -7.90
N THR A 31 12.79 -2.23 -7.63
CA THR A 31 12.84 -2.81 -6.29
C THR A 31 13.85 -3.95 -6.22
N ASP A 32 14.66 -3.95 -5.15
CA ASP A 32 15.49 -5.10 -4.86
C ASP A 32 14.68 -6.26 -4.24
N VAL A 33 15.31 -7.42 -4.03
CA VAL A 33 14.63 -8.62 -3.51
C VAL A 33 14.11 -8.41 -2.08
N LEU A 34 14.71 -7.50 -1.31
CA LEU A 34 14.29 -7.16 0.05
C LEU A 34 13.19 -6.09 0.08
N GLY A 35 12.77 -5.59 -1.08
CA GLY A 35 11.74 -4.56 -1.21
C GLY A 35 12.25 -3.15 -0.87
N PHE A 36 13.55 -2.89 -1.00
CA PHE A 36 14.06 -1.51 -1.01
C PHE A 36 13.88 -0.89 -2.40
N LEU A 37 13.39 0.35 -2.39
CA LEU A 37 13.29 1.16 -3.59
C LEU A 37 14.68 1.63 -4.01
N LYS A 38 15.08 1.31 -5.23
CA LYS A 38 16.29 1.81 -5.89
C LYS A 38 15.90 2.82 -6.95
N SER A 39 16.82 3.72 -7.29
CA SER A 39 16.57 4.76 -8.28
C SER A 39 17.84 5.12 -9.05
N VAL A 40 17.68 5.31 -10.36
CA VAL A 40 18.62 6.03 -11.22
C VAL A 40 17.91 7.27 -11.74
N ALA A 41 18.58 8.42 -11.77
CA ALA A 41 18.02 9.66 -12.30
C ALA A 41 18.66 9.99 -13.64
N ILE A 42 17.84 10.30 -14.64
CA ILE A 42 18.29 10.71 -15.98
C ILE A 42 17.70 12.05 -16.38
N ALA A 43 18.37 12.72 -17.31
CA ALA A 43 17.83 13.90 -17.99
C ALA A 43 16.78 13.46 -19.03
N PRO A 44 15.76 14.30 -19.32
CA PRO A 44 14.75 14.00 -20.34
C PRO A 44 15.34 13.66 -21.72
N ALA A 45 16.49 14.25 -22.07
CA ALA A 45 17.18 13.99 -23.33
C ALA A 45 17.62 12.52 -23.51
N GLU A 46 17.88 11.81 -22.40
CA GLU A 46 18.30 10.41 -22.41
C GLU A 46 17.11 9.43 -22.43
N LEU A 47 15.87 9.93 -22.27
CA LEU A 47 14.72 9.07 -22.03
C LEU A 47 14.31 8.27 -23.27
N GLU A 48 14.43 8.85 -24.47
CA GLU A 48 14.15 8.13 -25.72
C GLU A 48 15.08 6.92 -25.87
N GLY A 49 16.39 7.10 -25.66
CA GLY A 49 17.35 6.01 -25.64
C GLY A 49 17.06 4.98 -24.55
N ALA A 50 16.66 5.43 -23.35
CA ALA A 50 16.27 4.54 -22.26
C ALA A 50 15.02 3.69 -22.60
N PHE A 51 14.09 4.19 -23.42
CA PHE A 51 12.93 3.42 -23.87
C PHE A 51 13.24 2.38 -24.95
N GLU A 52 14.33 2.56 -25.70
CA GLU A 52 14.75 1.64 -26.77
C GLU A 52 15.71 0.59 -26.22
N GLU A 53 16.80 1.04 -25.61
CA GLU A 53 17.91 0.18 -25.19
C GLU A 53 17.78 -0.27 -23.73
N GLY A 54 17.13 0.55 -22.89
CA GLY A 54 17.15 0.42 -21.43
C GLY A 54 18.42 1.06 -20.84
N ILE A 55 18.51 1.10 -19.51
CA ILE A 55 19.68 1.62 -18.81
C ILE A 55 20.44 0.49 -18.15
N GLY A 56 21.68 0.28 -18.60
CA GLY A 56 22.59 -0.66 -17.98
C GLY A 56 23.00 -0.21 -16.57
N PHE A 57 23.01 -1.14 -15.61
CA PHE A 57 23.53 -0.93 -14.27
C PHE A 57 24.16 -2.21 -13.72
N ASP A 58 25.00 -2.03 -12.70
CA ASP A 58 25.64 -3.13 -11.98
C ASP A 58 24.65 -3.79 -11.00
N GLY A 59 24.08 -4.92 -11.42
CA GLY A 59 23.21 -5.78 -10.63
C GLY A 59 23.92 -6.53 -9.51
N SER A 60 25.25 -6.61 -9.50
CA SER A 60 26.00 -7.22 -8.39
C SER A 60 26.00 -6.35 -7.13
N SER A 61 25.79 -5.04 -7.31
CA SER A 61 25.62 -4.06 -6.24
C SER A 61 24.19 -4.01 -5.68
N ILE A 62 23.26 -4.82 -6.20
CA ILE A 62 21.88 -4.91 -5.74
C ILE A 62 21.63 -6.28 -5.09
N GLU A 63 21.15 -6.26 -3.85
CA GLU A 63 20.91 -7.48 -3.08
C GLU A 63 19.92 -8.42 -3.79
N GLY A 64 20.39 -9.62 -4.09
CA GLY A 64 19.61 -10.70 -4.69
C GLY A 64 19.53 -10.72 -6.23
N PHE A 65 20.13 -9.74 -6.93
CA PHE A 65 20.01 -9.63 -8.39
C PHE A 65 21.04 -10.44 -9.17
N ALA A 66 22.31 -10.45 -8.76
CA ALA A 66 23.35 -11.21 -9.45
C ALA A 66 24.46 -11.68 -8.50
N ARG A 67 25.11 -12.79 -8.87
CA ARG A 67 26.45 -13.11 -8.35
C ARG A 67 27.46 -12.20 -9.07
N VAL A 68 28.62 -11.95 -8.46
CA VAL A 68 29.69 -11.07 -8.98
C VAL A 68 30.06 -11.37 -10.46
N SER A 69 29.80 -12.57 -10.98
CA SER A 69 30.09 -12.96 -12.37
C SER A 69 29.04 -12.58 -13.42
N GLU A 70 27.84 -12.13 -13.04
CA GLU A 70 26.73 -11.76 -13.95
C GLU A 70 26.23 -10.35 -13.62
N SER A 71 27.15 -9.39 -13.52
CA SER A 71 26.88 -8.03 -13.01
C SER A 71 25.96 -7.21 -13.91
N ASP A 72 26.01 -7.39 -15.22
CA ASP A 72 25.40 -6.42 -16.13
C ASP A 72 23.91 -6.72 -16.28
N THR A 73 23.08 -5.77 -15.83
CA THR A 73 21.62 -5.85 -15.92
C THR A 73 21.07 -4.57 -16.52
N VAL A 74 19.87 -4.63 -17.09
CA VAL A 74 19.26 -3.51 -17.83
C VAL A 74 17.91 -3.17 -17.22
N ALA A 75 17.78 -1.93 -16.73
CA ALA A 75 16.52 -1.35 -16.28
C ALA A 75 15.75 -0.81 -17.48
N ARG A 76 14.55 -1.35 -17.74
CA ARG A 76 13.66 -0.94 -18.82
C ARG A 76 12.50 -0.12 -18.28
N PRO A 77 12.43 1.20 -18.56
CA PRO A 77 11.35 2.04 -18.07
C PRO A 77 9.99 1.62 -18.62
N ASP A 78 9.01 1.53 -17.74
CA ASP A 78 7.62 1.26 -18.08
C ASP A 78 6.83 2.58 -18.16
N PRO A 79 6.50 3.07 -19.38
CA PRO A 79 5.84 4.36 -19.56
C PRO A 79 4.43 4.39 -18.95
N SER A 80 3.76 3.24 -18.75
CA SER A 80 2.43 3.22 -18.13
C SER A 80 2.46 3.62 -16.66
N THR A 81 3.64 3.61 -16.04
CA THR A 81 3.83 3.97 -14.64
C THR A 81 4.30 5.41 -14.44
N PHE A 82 4.38 6.22 -15.49
CA PHE A 82 4.84 7.60 -15.40
C PHE A 82 3.96 8.42 -14.44
N GLN A 83 4.60 9.05 -13.46
CA GLN A 83 3.96 9.98 -12.54
C GLN A 83 4.90 11.13 -12.21
N VAL A 84 4.37 12.36 -12.15
CA VAL A 84 5.11 13.53 -11.67
C VAL A 84 5.18 13.48 -10.15
N LEU A 85 6.36 13.73 -9.57
CA LEU A 85 6.51 13.75 -8.12
C LEU A 85 5.91 15.05 -7.56
N PRO A 86 5.28 15.01 -6.37
CA PRO A 86 4.57 16.15 -5.79
C PRO A 86 5.52 17.24 -5.27
N TRP A 87 6.83 17.01 -5.34
CA TRP A 87 7.84 17.92 -4.86
C TRP A 87 8.07 19.06 -5.86
N THR A 88 7.90 20.28 -5.38
CA THR A 88 8.13 21.50 -6.14
C THR A 88 9.47 22.13 -5.76
N THR A 89 10.06 22.87 -6.70
CA THR A 89 11.18 23.77 -6.39
C THR A 89 10.72 24.92 -5.51
N SER A 90 11.67 25.75 -5.05
CA SER A 90 11.36 27.02 -4.37
C SER A 90 10.52 27.98 -5.22
N GLY A 91 10.46 27.80 -6.54
CA GLY A 91 9.62 28.57 -7.46
C GLY A 91 8.19 28.03 -7.62
N GLY A 92 7.88 26.86 -7.04
CA GLY A 92 6.57 26.21 -7.16
C GLY A 92 6.44 25.23 -8.35
N ASP A 93 7.47 25.11 -9.19
CA ASP A 93 7.46 24.22 -10.35
C ASP A 93 7.81 22.78 -9.97
N HIS A 94 7.14 21.80 -10.57
CA HIS A 94 7.53 20.39 -10.48
C HIS A 94 8.84 20.18 -11.22
N HIS A 95 9.81 19.53 -10.57
CA HIS A 95 11.15 19.37 -11.16
C HIS A 95 11.48 17.92 -11.52
N SER A 96 10.69 16.97 -11.03
CA SER A 96 11.00 15.55 -11.18
C SER A 96 9.78 14.70 -11.39
N ALA A 97 9.94 13.64 -12.18
CA ALA A 97 8.96 12.59 -12.39
C ALA A 97 9.60 11.23 -12.11
N ARG A 98 8.77 10.19 -12.03
CA ARG A 98 9.21 8.81 -11.82
C ARG A 98 8.55 7.84 -12.79
N MET A 99 9.27 6.77 -13.11
CA MET A 99 8.75 5.58 -13.80
C MET A 99 9.36 4.34 -13.16
N PHE A 100 8.54 3.32 -12.92
CA PHE A 100 9.04 2.01 -12.57
C PHE A 100 9.70 1.34 -13.77
N CYS A 101 10.68 0.49 -13.50
CA CYS A 101 11.42 -0.25 -14.49
C CYS A 101 11.27 -1.75 -14.23
N ASP A 102 11.17 -2.51 -15.31
CA ASP A 102 11.40 -3.94 -15.28
C ASP A 102 12.89 -4.21 -15.46
N ILE A 103 13.42 -5.22 -14.78
CA ILE A 103 14.82 -5.58 -14.91
C ILE A 103 14.96 -6.74 -15.90
N THR A 104 15.83 -6.55 -16.88
CA THR A 104 16.16 -7.54 -17.92
C THR A 104 17.65 -7.86 -17.92
N MET A 105 17.97 -9.04 -18.41
CA MET A 105 19.34 -9.46 -18.69
C MET A 105 19.81 -8.80 -20.01
N PRO A 106 21.12 -8.74 -20.28
CA PRO A 106 21.66 -8.14 -21.51
C PRO A 106 21.18 -8.82 -22.80
N ASP A 107 20.77 -10.09 -22.73
CA ASP A 107 20.16 -10.83 -23.84
C ASP A 107 18.68 -10.47 -24.08
N GLY A 108 18.12 -9.56 -23.29
CA GLY A 108 16.73 -9.10 -23.35
C GLY A 108 15.74 -9.98 -22.58
N SER A 109 16.16 -11.11 -22.02
CA SER A 109 15.30 -11.95 -21.19
C SER A 109 14.99 -11.26 -19.85
N PRO A 110 13.80 -11.52 -19.24
CA PRO A 110 13.47 -10.92 -17.96
C PRO A 110 14.33 -11.49 -16.83
N SER A 111 14.70 -10.64 -15.87
CA SER A 111 15.36 -11.10 -14.66
C SER A 111 14.38 -11.90 -13.78
N TRP A 112 14.81 -13.08 -13.34
CA TRP A 112 14.02 -13.92 -12.44
C TRP A 112 14.06 -13.44 -10.98
N ALA A 113 15.01 -12.56 -10.65
CA ALA A 113 15.13 -11.91 -9.35
C ALA A 113 14.27 -10.65 -9.25
N ASP A 114 13.77 -10.12 -10.37
CA ASP A 114 12.91 -8.94 -10.38
C ASP A 114 11.54 -9.27 -9.74
N SER A 115 11.34 -8.74 -8.54
CA SER A 115 10.09 -8.88 -7.78
C SER A 115 8.85 -8.44 -8.55
N ARG A 116 8.96 -7.39 -9.38
CA ARG A 116 7.85 -6.89 -10.23
C ARG A 116 7.52 -7.90 -11.33
N HIS A 117 8.53 -8.49 -11.96
CA HIS A 117 8.37 -9.56 -12.93
C HIS A 117 7.80 -10.85 -12.31
N VAL A 118 8.24 -11.22 -11.10
CA VAL A 118 7.70 -12.38 -10.36
C VAL A 118 6.20 -12.22 -10.12
N LEU A 119 5.74 -11.04 -9.70
CA LEU A 119 4.31 -10.74 -9.54
C LEU A 119 3.56 -10.84 -10.87
N ARG A 120 4.08 -10.22 -11.93
CA ARG A 120 3.46 -10.27 -13.27
C ARG A 120 3.26 -11.70 -13.76
N ARG A 121 4.22 -12.59 -13.53
CA ARG A 121 4.09 -14.01 -13.84
C ARG A 121 2.98 -14.71 -13.07
N GLN A 122 2.77 -14.39 -11.79
CA GLN A 122 1.64 -14.98 -11.04
C GLN A 122 0.30 -14.41 -11.52
N LEU A 123 0.24 -13.12 -11.86
CA LEU A 123 -0.96 -12.50 -12.42
C LEU A 123 -1.30 -13.07 -13.80
N ALA A 124 -0.32 -13.38 -14.63
CA ALA A 124 -0.53 -14.07 -15.91
C ALA A 124 -1.20 -15.43 -15.70
N LYS A 125 -0.74 -16.24 -14.74
CA LYS A 125 -1.39 -17.52 -14.40
C LYS A 125 -2.82 -17.35 -13.91
N ALA A 126 -3.10 -16.31 -13.12
CA ALA A 126 -4.47 -16.01 -12.68
C ALA A 126 -5.35 -15.61 -13.88
N SER A 127 -4.80 -14.82 -14.80
CA SER A 127 -5.47 -14.41 -16.04
C SER A 127 -5.74 -15.59 -16.98
N ASP A 128 -4.83 -16.57 -17.07
CA ASP A 128 -5.02 -17.80 -17.85
C ASP A 128 -6.18 -18.65 -17.31
N LEU A 129 -6.50 -18.49 -16.02
CA LEU A 129 -7.66 -19.09 -15.37
C LEU A 129 -8.93 -18.22 -15.47
N GLY A 130 -8.86 -17.06 -16.14
CA GLY A 130 -9.99 -16.13 -16.32
C GLY A 130 -10.16 -15.10 -15.21
N PHE A 131 -9.20 -14.97 -14.28
CA PHE A 131 -9.30 -14.07 -13.13
C PHE A 131 -8.44 -12.81 -13.27
N SER A 132 -8.98 -11.68 -12.85
CA SER A 132 -8.22 -10.48 -12.50
C SER A 132 -8.10 -10.33 -10.98
N CYS A 133 -6.96 -9.83 -10.50
CA CYS A 133 -6.66 -9.73 -9.07
C CYS A 133 -6.56 -8.27 -8.63
N TYR A 134 -7.34 -7.92 -7.60
CA TYR A 134 -7.34 -6.59 -6.98
C TYR A 134 -6.89 -6.67 -5.52
N VAL A 135 -6.12 -5.67 -5.10
CA VAL A 135 -5.51 -5.59 -3.77
C VAL A 135 -5.84 -4.25 -3.11
N HIS A 136 -6.16 -4.29 -1.83
CA HIS A 136 -6.41 -3.14 -0.97
C HIS A 136 -5.58 -3.27 0.31
N PRO A 137 -4.49 -2.49 0.44
CA PRO A 137 -3.66 -2.52 1.63
C PRO A 137 -4.08 -1.46 2.65
N GLU A 138 -4.13 -1.87 3.91
CA GLU A 138 -4.13 -0.99 5.09
C GLU A 138 -2.69 -0.95 5.59
N ILE A 139 -2.04 0.23 5.57
CA ILE A 139 -0.60 0.32 5.83
C ILE A 139 -0.37 1.09 7.13
N GLU A 140 0.03 0.36 8.16
CA GLU A 140 0.42 0.91 9.44
C GLU A 140 1.91 1.30 9.45
N PHE A 141 2.24 2.37 10.15
CA PHE A 141 3.60 2.83 10.37
C PHE A 141 3.71 3.68 11.63
N PHE A 142 4.94 3.88 12.11
CA PHE A 142 5.23 4.76 13.24
C PHE A 142 5.84 6.07 12.78
N LEU A 143 5.37 7.18 13.35
CA LEU A 143 6.07 8.45 13.38
C LEU A 143 6.90 8.53 14.67
N LEU A 144 8.18 8.76 14.48
CA LEU A 144 9.18 8.82 15.55
C LEU A 144 9.86 10.18 15.51
N GLN A 145 10.38 10.62 16.64
CA GLN A 145 11.35 11.71 16.64
C GLN A 145 12.58 11.30 15.78
N PRO A 146 13.33 12.27 15.20
CA PRO A 146 14.45 11.96 14.30
C PRO A 146 15.51 11.06 14.94
N GLY A 147 15.84 11.34 16.19
CA GLY A 147 16.72 10.53 17.02
C GLY A 147 15.97 9.57 17.94
N PRO A 148 16.70 8.77 18.72
CA PRO A 148 18.16 8.70 18.77
C PRO A 148 18.75 7.83 17.64
N TYR A 149 20.01 8.12 17.26
CA TYR A 149 20.75 7.40 16.20
C TYR A 149 21.81 6.43 16.75
N ASP A 150 21.88 6.29 18.07
CA ASP A 150 22.88 5.52 18.81
C ASP A 150 22.42 4.09 19.17
N GLY A 151 21.25 3.67 18.67
CA GLY A 151 20.65 2.37 18.96
C GLY A 151 19.82 2.33 20.24
N SER A 152 19.65 3.45 20.95
CA SER A 152 18.68 3.53 22.04
C SER A 152 17.22 3.51 21.53
N VAL A 153 16.29 3.33 22.46
CA VAL A 153 14.86 3.15 22.14
C VAL A 153 14.33 4.40 21.42
N PRO A 154 13.68 4.25 20.24
CA PRO A 154 13.05 5.37 19.55
C PRO A 154 12.04 6.10 20.42
N VAL A 155 11.79 7.37 20.16
CA VAL A 155 10.74 8.13 20.85
C VAL A 155 9.58 8.36 19.89
N PRO A 156 8.33 7.98 20.24
CA PRO A 156 7.15 8.32 19.46
C PRO A 156 7.02 9.83 19.21
N ALA A 157 6.47 10.22 18.05
CA ALA A 157 6.24 11.62 17.70
C ALA A 157 5.09 12.26 18.50
N ASP A 158 4.21 11.42 19.07
CA ASP A 158 3.03 11.80 19.84
C ASP A 158 2.70 10.73 20.92
N ASN A 159 1.61 10.94 21.66
CA ASN A 159 1.06 9.98 22.63
C ASN A 159 -0.40 9.60 22.32
N GLY A 160 -0.83 9.67 21.06
CA GLY A 160 -2.20 9.35 20.67
C GLY A 160 -2.52 7.86 20.78
N GLY A 161 -3.82 7.54 20.87
CA GLY A 161 -4.34 6.18 20.77
C GLY A 161 -5.30 6.02 19.59
N TYR A 162 -5.93 4.86 19.51
CA TYR A 162 -6.79 4.46 18.39
C TYR A 162 -7.90 5.49 18.12
N PHE A 163 -7.96 6.01 16.88
CA PHE A 163 -8.90 7.05 16.42
C PHE A 163 -8.81 8.41 17.14
N ASP A 164 -7.77 8.65 17.94
CA ASP A 164 -7.62 9.96 18.57
C ASP A 164 -7.30 11.04 17.54
N GLN A 165 -7.99 12.19 17.70
CA GLN A 165 -7.57 13.43 17.07
C GLN A 165 -6.44 14.02 17.92
N ALA A 166 -5.21 13.60 17.66
CA ALA A 166 -4.06 14.03 18.42
C ALA A 166 -3.81 15.54 18.25
N VAL A 167 -3.70 16.26 19.38
CA VAL A 167 -3.62 17.75 19.45
C VAL A 167 -2.23 18.21 19.94
N HIS A 168 -1.34 17.28 20.28
CA HIS A 168 -0.05 17.54 20.94
C HIS A 168 1.11 16.84 20.21
N ASP A 169 1.08 16.89 18.87
CA ASP A 169 2.01 16.13 18.02
C ASP A 169 3.23 16.96 17.64
N SER A 170 4.36 16.28 17.49
CA SER A 170 5.56 16.87 16.85
C SER A 170 5.32 17.19 15.37
N ALA A 171 4.31 16.56 14.74
CA ALA A 171 3.99 16.67 13.32
C ALA A 171 2.45 16.67 13.09
N PRO A 172 1.73 17.71 13.57
CA PRO A 172 0.26 17.71 13.62
C PRO A 172 -0.41 17.78 12.24
N ASN A 173 0.34 18.13 11.19
CA ASN A 173 -0.17 18.22 9.82
C ASN A 173 0.23 17.01 8.96
N PHE A 174 1.04 16.09 9.50
CA PHE A 174 1.66 15.01 8.75
C PHE A 174 0.68 14.22 7.91
N ARG A 175 -0.42 13.72 8.51
CA ARG A 175 -1.40 12.91 7.77
C ARG A 175 -2.01 13.67 6.60
N ARG A 176 -2.31 14.96 6.79
CA ARG A 176 -2.86 15.80 5.73
C ARG A 176 -1.84 15.97 4.60
N HIS A 177 -0.59 16.31 4.91
CA HIS A 177 0.45 16.49 3.88
C HIS A 177 0.80 15.17 3.17
N ALA A 178 0.76 14.04 3.87
CA ALA A 178 0.95 12.72 3.28
C ALA A 178 -0.18 12.36 2.32
N ILE A 179 -1.44 12.60 2.69
CA ILE A 179 -2.61 12.39 1.83
C ILE A 179 -2.56 13.31 0.62
N ASP A 180 -2.28 14.61 0.82
CA ASP A 180 -2.17 15.59 -0.27
C ASP A 180 -1.09 15.17 -1.29
N ALA A 181 0.05 14.64 -0.82
CA ALA A 181 1.12 14.14 -1.68
C ALA A 181 0.73 12.86 -2.46
N LEU A 182 0.00 11.94 -1.82
CA LEU A 182 -0.52 10.73 -2.45
C LEU A 182 -1.55 11.04 -3.54
N GLU A 183 -2.50 11.93 -3.24
CA GLU A 183 -3.54 12.35 -4.18
C GLU A 183 -2.95 13.07 -5.40
N GLN A 184 -1.92 13.91 -5.21
CA GLN A 184 -1.20 14.55 -6.32
C GLN A 184 -0.53 13.55 -7.28
N MET A 185 -0.16 12.36 -6.78
CA MET A 185 0.36 11.26 -7.60
C MET A 185 -0.73 10.31 -8.11
N GLY A 186 -2.01 10.63 -7.90
CA GLY A 186 -3.14 9.81 -8.33
C GLY A 186 -3.40 8.58 -7.46
N ILE A 187 -2.77 8.49 -6.28
CA ILE A 187 -2.99 7.38 -5.33
C ILE A 187 -4.16 7.77 -4.42
N SER A 188 -5.30 7.11 -4.62
CA SER A 188 -6.52 7.39 -3.88
C SER A 188 -6.46 6.80 -2.47
N VAL A 189 -6.62 7.65 -1.46
CA VAL A 189 -6.72 7.26 -0.05
C VAL A 189 -8.19 6.99 0.29
N GLU A 190 -8.46 5.95 1.07
CA GLU A 190 -9.81 5.62 1.55
C GLU A 190 -10.06 6.17 2.96
N PHE A 191 -9.19 5.84 3.91
CA PHE A 191 -9.24 6.34 5.28
C PHE A 191 -7.83 6.62 5.80
N SER A 192 -7.77 7.40 6.88
CA SER A 192 -6.56 7.52 7.70
C SER A 192 -6.96 7.83 9.13
N HIS A 193 -6.27 7.20 10.08
CA HIS A 193 -6.49 7.42 11.50
C HIS A 193 -5.24 7.14 12.31
N HIS A 194 -5.31 7.51 13.59
CA HIS A 194 -4.35 7.08 14.58
C HIS A 194 -4.62 5.62 14.96
N GLU A 195 -3.56 4.86 15.17
CA GLU A 195 -3.63 3.46 15.55
C GLU A 195 -3.47 3.27 17.08
N GLY A 196 -3.45 2.01 17.53
CA GLY A 196 -3.49 1.64 18.95
C GLY A 196 -2.24 1.97 19.78
N ALA A 197 -1.11 2.32 19.17
CA ALA A 197 0.12 2.70 19.87
C ALA A 197 0.50 4.19 19.69
N PRO A 198 1.19 4.80 20.67
CA PRO A 198 1.77 6.14 20.52
C PRO A 198 2.60 6.30 19.23
N GLY A 199 2.32 7.34 18.46
CA GLY A 199 2.98 7.61 17.17
C GLY A 199 2.58 6.66 16.04
N GLN A 200 1.71 5.67 16.27
CA GLN A 200 1.27 4.74 15.23
C GLN A 200 0.16 5.36 14.39
N GLN A 201 0.32 5.29 13.09
CA GLN A 201 -0.58 5.85 12.10
C GLN A 201 -0.97 4.78 11.09
N GLU A 202 -2.16 4.92 10.52
CA GLU A 202 -2.64 4.09 9.41
C GLU A 202 -3.18 4.98 8.28
N ILE A 203 -2.87 4.59 7.05
CA ILE A 203 -3.45 5.16 5.84
C ILE A 203 -3.85 3.99 4.93
N ASP A 204 -5.12 3.96 4.56
CA ASP A 204 -5.69 2.93 3.71
C ASP A 204 -5.75 3.40 2.28
N LEU A 205 -5.28 2.57 1.35
CA LEU A 205 -5.33 2.89 -0.07
C LEU A 205 -6.56 2.24 -0.71
N ARG A 206 -7.29 2.97 -1.56
CA ARG A 206 -8.35 2.36 -2.38
C ARG A 206 -7.80 1.18 -3.18
N TYR A 207 -8.61 0.15 -3.38
CA TYR A 207 -8.19 -1.02 -4.16
C TYR A 207 -7.75 -0.64 -5.58
N ALA A 208 -6.73 -1.33 -6.08
CA ALA A 208 -6.29 -1.29 -7.47
C ALA A 208 -5.93 -2.69 -7.93
N ASP A 209 -5.65 -2.87 -9.23
CA ASP A 209 -5.08 -4.12 -9.70
C ASP A 209 -3.75 -4.41 -8.98
N ALA A 210 -3.41 -5.69 -8.81
CA ALA A 210 -2.31 -6.09 -7.95
C ALA A 210 -0.95 -5.51 -8.34
N LEU A 211 -0.67 -5.31 -9.64
CA LEU A 211 0.61 -4.77 -10.09
C LEU A 211 0.70 -3.27 -9.83
N SER A 212 -0.33 -2.50 -10.21
CA SER A 212 -0.41 -1.07 -9.87
C SER A 212 -0.38 -0.84 -8.36
N MET A 213 -1.02 -1.72 -7.58
CA MET A 213 -1.02 -1.61 -6.13
C MET A 213 0.37 -1.84 -5.53
N ALA A 214 1.16 -2.79 -6.05
CA ALA A 214 2.54 -2.97 -5.62
C ALA A 214 3.39 -1.70 -5.88
N ASP A 215 3.25 -1.11 -7.07
CA ASP A 215 3.91 0.16 -7.43
C ASP A 215 3.44 1.32 -6.53
N ASN A 216 2.15 1.36 -6.17
CA ASN A 216 1.58 2.35 -5.26
C ASN A 216 2.09 2.19 -3.83
N VAL A 217 2.24 0.97 -3.31
CA VAL A 217 2.80 0.72 -1.96
C VAL A 217 4.25 1.19 -1.87
N MET A 218 5.04 0.97 -2.93
CA MET A 218 6.42 1.47 -2.98
C MET A 218 6.48 2.99 -3.01
N THR A 219 5.59 3.62 -3.79
CA THR A 219 5.45 5.08 -3.83
C THR A 219 5.00 5.63 -2.48
N PHE A 220 4.02 4.99 -1.85
CA PHE A 220 3.50 5.35 -0.54
C PHE A 220 4.60 5.39 0.52
N ARG A 221 5.42 4.33 0.61
CA ARG A 221 6.53 4.26 1.56
C ARG A 221 7.55 5.36 1.36
N TYR A 222 7.82 5.74 0.11
CA TYR A 222 8.71 6.85 -0.22
C TYR A 222 8.10 8.19 0.22
N LEU A 223 6.87 8.49 -0.23
CA LEU A 223 6.20 9.75 0.10
C LEU A 223 6.03 9.96 1.60
N VAL A 224 5.57 8.95 2.33
CA VAL A 224 5.41 9.01 3.79
C VAL A 224 6.71 9.34 4.50
N LYS A 225 7.84 8.78 4.05
CA LYS A 225 9.16 9.09 4.62
C LYS A 225 9.60 10.51 4.30
N GLU A 226 9.42 10.95 3.06
CA GLU A 226 9.80 12.31 2.64
C GLU A 226 8.98 13.38 3.35
N VAL A 227 7.66 13.19 3.47
CA VAL A 227 6.78 14.10 4.23
C VAL A 227 7.19 14.11 5.70
N ALA A 228 7.48 12.95 6.28
CA ALA A 228 7.90 12.86 7.68
C ALA A 228 9.19 13.66 7.92
N LEU A 229 10.19 13.50 7.04
CA LEU A 229 11.43 14.26 7.09
C LEU A 229 11.18 15.77 6.95
N GLY A 230 10.28 16.17 6.06
CA GLY A 230 9.87 17.57 5.88
C GLY A 230 9.20 18.17 7.12
N GLU A 231 8.48 17.37 7.90
CA GLU A 231 7.88 17.76 9.18
C GLU A 231 8.80 17.58 10.40
N GLY A 232 10.07 17.22 10.20
CA GLY A 232 11.04 17.08 11.29
C GLY A 232 10.84 15.83 12.16
N VAL A 233 10.15 14.82 11.62
CA VAL A 233 9.97 13.49 12.23
C VAL A 233 10.50 12.40 11.29
N ARG A 234 10.44 11.14 11.72
CA ARG A 234 10.88 9.99 10.93
C ARG A 234 9.77 8.94 10.88
N ALA A 235 9.36 8.55 9.68
CA ALA A 235 8.45 7.42 9.49
C ALA A 235 9.21 6.08 9.47
N SER A 236 8.68 5.09 10.17
CA SER A 236 9.19 3.71 10.21
C SER A 236 8.09 2.70 9.93
N PHE A 237 8.36 1.81 8.96
CA PHE A 237 7.50 0.67 8.61
C PHE A 237 7.97 -0.63 9.30
N MET A 238 8.75 -0.50 10.36
CA MET A 238 9.26 -1.64 11.12
C MET A 238 8.08 -2.36 11.80
N PRO A 239 7.98 -3.70 11.70
CA PRO A 239 6.84 -4.43 12.27
C PRO A 239 6.66 -4.30 13.78
N LYS A 240 7.75 -4.17 14.53
CA LYS A 240 7.71 -4.11 16.00
C LYS A 240 8.85 -3.22 16.52
N PRO A 241 8.71 -1.88 16.46
CA PRO A 241 9.73 -0.95 16.95
C PRO A 241 9.76 -0.88 18.49
N PHE A 242 8.63 -1.14 19.14
CA PHE A 242 8.47 -1.15 20.60
C PHE A 242 8.04 -2.54 21.09
N ALA A 243 8.55 -2.97 22.24
CA ALA A 243 8.22 -4.28 22.79
C ALA A 243 6.82 -4.28 23.42
N GLU A 244 6.50 -3.18 24.10
CA GLU A 244 5.32 -2.96 24.94
C GLU A 244 4.05 -2.57 24.17
N TYR A 245 4.20 -2.00 22.97
CA TYR A 245 3.08 -1.49 22.17
C TYR A 245 2.70 -2.42 21.03
N PRO A 246 1.48 -2.33 20.47
CA PRO A 246 1.13 -2.92 19.18
C PRO A 246 2.20 -2.65 18.09
N GLY A 247 2.30 -3.57 17.12
CA GLY A 247 3.27 -3.47 16.04
C GLY A 247 2.60 -3.23 14.70
N SER A 248 3.29 -2.56 13.78
CA SER A 248 2.76 -2.22 12.47
C SER A 248 2.61 -3.42 11.53
N ALA A 249 1.56 -3.41 10.72
CA ALA A 249 1.39 -4.32 9.60
C ALA A 249 0.94 -3.64 8.31
N MET A 250 0.92 -4.45 7.25
CA MET A 250 0.22 -4.14 6.02
C MET A 250 -0.90 -5.17 5.82
N HIS A 251 -2.11 -4.89 6.31
CA HIS A 251 -3.23 -5.81 6.08
C HIS A 251 -3.57 -5.79 4.60
N THR A 252 -3.61 -6.97 3.98
CA THR A 252 -3.70 -7.09 2.53
C THR A 252 -5.02 -7.77 2.17
N HIS A 253 -6.00 -6.98 1.79
CA HIS A 253 -7.27 -7.49 1.29
C HIS A 253 -7.11 -7.83 -0.18
N MET A 254 -7.51 -9.04 -0.56
CA MET A 254 -7.39 -9.55 -1.93
C MET A 254 -8.75 -9.95 -2.47
N SER A 255 -8.98 -9.73 -3.75
CA SER A 255 -10.19 -10.16 -4.44
C SER A 255 -9.89 -10.61 -5.86
N LEU A 256 -10.55 -11.68 -6.29
CA LEU A 256 -10.54 -12.14 -7.68
C LEU A 256 -11.84 -11.76 -8.38
N PHE A 257 -11.74 -11.39 -9.65
CA PHE A 257 -12.87 -11.02 -10.49
C PHE A 257 -12.86 -11.82 -11.78
N GLU A 258 -14.04 -12.25 -12.21
CA GLU A 258 -14.29 -12.78 -13.56
C GLU A 258 -15.07 -11.72 -14.33
N GLY A 259 -14.38 -10.99 -15.23
CA GLY A 259 -14.90 -9.77 -15.82
C GLY A 259 -15.23 -8.73 -14.73
N ASP A 260 -16.48 -8.30 -14.64
CA ASP A 260 -16.96 -7.32 -13.65
C ASP A 260 -17.55 -7.96 -12.38
N THR A 261 -17.54 -9.29 -12.28
CA THR A 261 -18.16 -10.01 -11.15
C THR A 261 -17.11 -10.45 -10.15
N ASN A 262 -17.32 -10.14 -8.87
CA ASN A 262 -16.45 -10.61 -7.79
C ASN A 262 -16.59 -12.13 -7.65
N ALA A 263 -15.54 -12.87 -8.00
CA ALA A 263 -15.51 -14.33 -8.03
C ALA A 263 -15.62 -14.95 -6.64
N PHE A 264 -15.35 -14.20 -5.57
CA PHE A 264 -15.43 -14.68 -4.19
C PHE A 264 -16.82 -14.57 -3.58
N HIS A 265 -17.73 -13.81 -4.17
CA HIS A 265 -19.07 -13.61 -3.63
C HIS A 265 -20.06 -14.65 -4.18
N SER A 266 -20.79 -15.32 -3.28
CA SER A 266 -21.92 -16.18 -3.65
C SER A 266 -23.13 -15.89 -2.75
N PRO A 267 -24.28 -15.44 -3.29
CA PRO A 267 -25.44 -15.09 -2.46
C PRO A 267 -26.10 -16.31 -1.79
N ASP A 268 -25.86 -17.51 -2.32
CA ASP A 268 -26.52 -18.76 -1.87
C ASP A 268 -25.76 -19.47 -0.74
N ASP A 269 -24.50 -19.08 -0.49
CA ASP A 269 -23.72 -19.61 0.62
C ASP A 269 -24.05 -18.88 1.93
N PRO A 270 -24.18 -19.56 3.09
CA PRO A 270 -24.47 -18.92 4.36
C PRO A 270 -23.45 -17.86 4.80
N LEU A 271 -22.19 -17.97 4.34
CA LEU A 271 -21.12 -16.99 4.60
C LEU A 271 -20.97 -15.98 3.46
N GLN A 272 -21.87 -16.02 2.47
CA GLN A 272 -21.81 -15.26 1.22
C GLN A 272 -20.53 -15.47 0.42
N LEU A 273 -19.92 -16.66 0.56
CA LEU A 273 -18.61 -16.99 0.03
C LEU A 273 -18.70 -18.10 -1.02
N SER A 274 -18.19 -17.83 -2.22
CA SER A 274 -18.18 -18.81 -3.32
C SER A 274 -17.18 -19.94 -3.08
N ASP A 275 -17.29 -21.01 -3.88
CA ASP A 275 -16.31 -22.11 -3.84
C ASP A 275 -14.92 -21.67 -4.31
N VAL A 276 -14.85 -20.68 -5.22
CA VAL A 276 -13.59 -20.03 -5.60
C VAL A 276 -12.97 -19.32 -4.40
N GLY A 277 -13.78 -18.56 -3.64
CA GLY A 277 -13.32 -17.87 -2.43
C GLY A 277 -12.84 -18.84 -1.35
N LYS A 278 -13.59 -19.92 -1.11
CA LYS A 278 -13.20 -20.98 -0.17
C LYS A 278 -11.89 -21.66 -0.60
N SER A 279 -11.74 -21.97 -1.88
CA SER A 279 -10.54 -22.62 -2.43
C SER A 279 -9.31 -21.71 -2.34
N PHE A 280 -9.48 -20.41 -2.60
CA PHE A 280 -8.43 -19.41 -2.44
C PHE A 280 -7.96 -19.31 -0.99
N ILE A 281 -8.89 -19.24 -0.04
CA ILE A 281 -8.57 -19.25 1.40
C ILE A 281 -7.87 -20.54 1.80
N ALA A 282 -8.33 -21.70 1.31
CA ALA A 282 -7.70 -22.99 1.58
C ALA A 282 -6.24 -23.01 1.12
N GLY A 283 -5.94 -22.48 -0.07
CA GLY A 283 -4.56 -22.37 -0.56
C GLY A 283 -3.67 -21.46 0.29
N ILE A 284 -4.20 -20.32 0.77
CA ILE A 284 -3.46 -19.44 1.70
C ILE A 284 -3.18 -20.15 3.02
N LEU A 285 -4.15 -20.88 3.56
CA LEU A 285 -4.00 -21.58 4.83
C LEU A 285 -3.02 -22.75 4.73
N GLU A 286 -3.09 -23.52 3.64
CA GLU A 286 -2.19 -24.64 3.36
C GLU A 286 -0.73 -24.16 3.32
N HIS A 287 -0.47 -23.02 2.68
CA HIS A 287 0.89 -22.49 2.50
C HIS A 287 1.27 -21.39 3.50
N ALA A 288 0.47 -21.19 4.55
CA ALA A 288 0.63 -20.05 5.46
C ALA A 288 2.02 -20.01 6.12
N SER A 289 2.56 -21.18 6.47
CA SER A 289 3.88 -21.31 7.07
C SER A 289 5.00 -20.95 6.09
N GLU A 290 4.91 -21.38 4.85
CA GLU A 290 5.92 -21.14 3.81
C GLU A 290 5.91 -19.69 3.33
N ILE A 291 4.72 -19.13 3.04
CA ILE A 291 4.61 -17.74 2.60
C ILE A 291 4.99 -16.75 3.72
N SER A 292 5.01 -17.19 4.99
CA SER A 292 5.45 -16.35 6.11
C SER A 292 6.89 -15.87 5.93
N ALA A 293 7.78 -16.68 5.33
CA ALA A 293 9.16 -16.29 5.07
C ALA A 293 9.27 -15.07 4.14
N VAL A 294 8.31 -14.88 3.24
CA VAL A 294 8.27 -13.75 2.29
C VAL A 294 7.46 -12.59 2.86
N THR A 295 6.26 -12.86 3.39
CA THR A 295 5.36 -11.83 3.94
C THR A 295 5.85 -11.23 5.25
N ASN A 296 6.69 -11.97 5.99
CA ASN A 296 7.31 -11.57 7.26
C ASN A 296 8.83 -11.72 7.17
N GLN A 297 9.44 -11.12 6.14
CA GLN A 297 10.85 -11.33 5.77
C GLN A 297 11.90 -10.97 6.84
N TRP A 298 11.59 -10.11 7.81
CA TRP A 298 12.56 -9.66 8.80
C TRP A 298 12.46 -10.44 10.11
N VAL A 299 13.59 -10.61 10.81
CA VAL A 299 13.60 -11.15 12.19
C VAL A 299 12.65 -10.35 13.10
N ASN A 300 12.55 -9.04 12.89
CA ASN A 300 11.63 -8.18 13.64
C ASN A 300 10.15 -8.46 13.35
N SER A 301 9.79 -8.94 12.15
CA SER A 301 8.42 -9.35 11.82
C SER A 301 7.91 -10.42 12.79
N TYR A 302 8.75 -11.39 13.14
CA TYR A 302 8.39 -12.46 14.08
C TYR A 302 8.25 -11.97 15.54
N LYS A 303 8.78 -10.79 15.87
CA LYS A 303 8.55 -10.17 17.20
C LYS A 303 7.15 -9.55 17.30
N ARG A 304 6.49 -9.31 16.17
CA ARG A 304 5.07 -8.94 16.11
C ARG A 304 4.16 -10.15 16.25
N LEU A 305 4.54 -11.30 15.69
CA LEU A 305 3.76 -12.57 15.71
C LEU A 305 3.84 -13.29 17.06
N VAL A 306 3.50 -12.58 18.14
CA VAL A 306 3.51 -13.10 19.51
C VAL A 306 2.13 -12.96 20.14
N HIS A 307 1.82 -13.84 21.09
CA HIS A 307 0.54 -13.81 21.79
C HIS A 307 0.37 -12.51 22.59
N GLY A 308 -0.86 -11.97 22.63
CA GLY A 308 -1.21 -10.78 23.40
C GLY A 308 -1.47 -9.51 22.58
N GLY A 309 -1.11 -9.50 21.30
CA GLY A 309 -1.50 -8.46 20.33
C GLY A 309 -2.62 -8.88 19.39
N GLU A 310 -2.99 -8.00 18.45
CA GLU A 310 -3.96 -8.30 17.37
C GLU A 310 -3.34 -9.06 16.19
N ALA A 311 -2.03 -9.34 16.27
CA ALA A 311 -1.30 -10.06 15.23
C ALA A 311 -1.65 -11.57 15.21
N PRO A 312 -1.76 -12.18 14.01
CA PRO A 312 -2.00 -13.61 13.87
C PRO A 312 -0.83 -14.45 14.42
N THR A 313 -1.15 -15.52 15.13
CA THR A 313 -0.16 -16.49 15.67
C THR A 313 -0.39 -17.92 15.18
N ALA A 314 -1.48 -18.18 14.48
CA ALA A 314 -1.83 -19.50 13.96
C ALA A 314 -2.58 -19.37 12.64
N ALA A 315 -2.28 -20.24 11.68
CA ALA A 315 -3.00 -20.31 10.42
C ALA A 315 -4.46 -20.72 10.66
N SER A 316 -5.36 -19.73 10.68
CA SER A 316 -6.77 -19.95 10.92
C SER A 316 -7.62 -18.95 10.17
N TRP A 317 -8.83 -19.39 9.81
CA TRP A 317 -9.85 -18.58 9.19
C TRP A 317 -11.14 -18.63 10.02
N GLY A 318 -11.97 -17.59 9.95
CA GLY A 318 -13.29 -17.58 10.59
C GLY A 318 -14.21 -16.53 9.99
N PRO A 319 -15.51 -16.55 10.30
CA PRO A 319 -16.38 -15.40 10.07
C PRO A 319 -16.17 -14.34 11.17
N PRO A 320 -16.70 -13.11 10.99
CA PRO A 320 -16.81 -12.15 12.07
C PRO A 320 -17.40 -12.75 13.34
N ILE A 321 -16.69 -12.67 14.47
CA ILE A 321 -17.29 -12.87 15.79
C ILE A 321 -18.22 -11.68 16.03
N ALA A 322 -19.51 -11.86 15.77
CA ALA A 322 -20.54 -11.01 16.32
C ALA A 322 -20.65 -11.36 17.81
N LEU A 323 -20.12 -10.49 18.68
CA LEU A 323 -20.52 -10.52 20.09
C LEU A 323 -22.06 -10.29 20.14
N PRO A 324 -22.82 -11.12 20.87
CA PRO A 324 -24.28 -11.07 20.81
C PRO A 324 -24.83 -9.93 21.67
N TRP A 325 -24.96 -8.72 21.12
CA TRP A 325 -25.93 -7.65 21.46
C TRP A 325 -25.52 -6.38 20.68
N CYS A 326 -26.30 -5.76 19.78
CA CYS A 326 -27.68 -5.34 19.90
C CYS A 326 -28.36 -5.26 18.52
N GLY A 327 -29.56 -5.82 18.39
CA GLY A 327 -30.63 -5.24 17.58
C GLY A 327 -30.55 -5.37 16.06
N SER A 328 -30.92 -6.53 15.56
CA SER A 328 -31.57 -6.70 14.25
C SER A 328 -32.79 -5.75 14.10
N ARG A 329 -32.57 -4.53 13.56
CA ARG A 329 -33.56 -3.61 12.95
C ARG A 329 -32.90 -2.25 12.65
N CYS A 330 -32.14 -2.12 11.56
CA CYS A 330 -31.71 -0.79 11.11
C CYS A 330 -31.67 -0.65 9.58
N THR A 331 -32.68 -1.20 8.88
CA THR A 331 -32.92 -0.92 7.46
C THR A 331 -34.42 -0.90 7.15
N ARG A 332 -35.21 -0.08 7.86
CA ARG A 332 -36.58 0.29 7.43
C ARG A 332 -36.93 1.72 7.84
N ARG A 333 -37.16 2.58 6.82
CA ARG A 333 -37.80 3.93 6.87
C ARG A 333 -36.99 4.97 7.68
N THR A 334 -36.80 6.24 7.27
CA THR A 334 -37.79 7.18 6.72
C THR A 334 -37.11 8.46 6.20
N ARG A 335 -37.75 9.08 5.20
CA ARG A 335 -37.64 10.48 4.73
C ARG A 335 -37.69 11.53 5.85
N ARG A 336 -36.99 12.64 5.63
CA ARG A 336 -37.30 14.07 5.99
C ARG A 336 -37.78 14.38 7.43
N ARG A 337 -37.03 15.22 8.16
CA ARG A 337 -37.34 16.64 8.52
C ARG A 337 -36.44 17.17 9.65
N ARG A 338 -36.31 18.50 9.67
CA ARG A 338 -35.45 19.40 10.45
C ARG A 338 -35.79 19.55 11.95
N ALA A 339 -34.78 20.07 12.68
CA ALA A 339 -34.76 21.22 13.61
C ALA A 339 -34.74 21.01 15.15
N GLY A 340 -33.80 21.75 15.77
CA GLY A 340 -33.83 22.31 17.13
C GLY A 340 -33.12 21.50 18.23
N SER A 341 -32.41 22.04 19.23
CA SER A 341 -31.57 23.24 19.49
C SER A 341 -31.28 23.23 21.01
N ARG A 342 -30.11 23.77 21.43
CA ARG A 342 -29.68 24.15 22.81
C ARG A 342 -29.22 23.01 23.73
N CYS A 343 -28.26 23.13 24.63
CA CYS A 343 -27.27 24.15 25.02
C CYS A 343 -26.31 23.52 26.06
N ALA A 344 -25.12 24.11 26.21
CA ALA A 344 -24.24 24.12 27.38
C ALA A 344 -23.29 22.92 27.67
N ALA A 345 -21.99 23.20 27.54
CA ALA A 345 -20.89 22.73 28.41
C ALA A 345 -20.56 23.86 29.42
N PRO A 346 -19.59 23.77 30.37
CA PRO A 346 -18.69 22.65 30.70
C PRO A 346 -18.47 22.39 32.23
N THR A 347 -18.15 21.16 32.63
CA THR A 347 -17.21 20.85 33.73
C THR A 347 -16.69 19.41 33.57
N ARG A 348 -15.36 19.24 33.67
CA ARG A 348 -14.58 17.99 33.50
C ARG A 348 -14.31 17.36 34.89
N PRO A 349 -13.81 16.12 34.99
CA PRO A 349 -14.44 14.86 34.62
C PRO A 349 -14.52 13.89 35.83
N ALA A 350 -15.66 13.24 36.03
CA ALA A 350 -15.69 12.01 36.81
C ALA A 350 -15.30 10.85 35.88
N THR A 351 -14.29 10.09 36.26
CA THR A 351 -13.92 8.80 35.67
C THR A 351 -15.10 7.81 35.76
N PRO A 352 -15.42 7.12 34.65
CA PRO A 352 -15.99 5.79 34.74
C PRO A 352 -15.07 4.77 34.05
N THR A 353 -14.77 3.74 34.83
CA THR A 353 -14.22 2.43 34.46
C THR A 353 -14.46 2.01 33.01
N TRP A 354 -13.35 1.68 32.34
CA TRP A 354 -13.24 0.97 31.07
C TRP A 354 -14.22 -0.20 30.92
N PRO A 355 -14.86 -0.29 29.75
CA PRO A 355 -14.95 -1.55 29.04
C PRO A 355 -14.23 -1.44 27.69
N SER A 356 -13.22 -2.27 27.59
CA SER A 356 -12.43 -2.66 26.43
C SER A 356 -13.22 -2.99 25.16
N ARG A 357 -12.61 -2.61 24.02
CA ARG A 357 -12.56 -3.30 22.71
C ARG A 357 -13.80 -3.25 21.82
N CYS A 358 -13.77 -2.33 20.85
CA CYS A 358 -14.44 -2.47 19.56
C CYS A 358 -13.37 -2.70 18.48
N CYS A 359 -12.92 -3.95 18.32
CA CYS A 359 -11.93 -4.32 17.32
C CYS A 359 -12.62 -4.71 16.00
N TRP A 360 -12.23 -4.08 14.90
CA TRP A 360 -12.47 -4.53 13.53
C TRP A 360 -11.19 -5.21 13.04
N PRO A 361 -11.15 -6.54 12.81
CA PRO A 361 -9.96 -7.18 12.27
C PRO A 361 -10.13 -7.56 10.80
N PRO A 362 -9.19 -7.21 9.91
CA PRO A 362 -9.01 -7.92 8.64
C PRO A 362 -7.61 -8.55 8.50
N VAL A 363 -7.40 -9.26 7.39
CA VAL A 363 -6.50 -10.41 7.27
C VAL A 363 -5.07 -10.12 6.83
N CYS A 364 -4.14 -10.78 7.51
CA CYS A 364 -2.81 -11.16 7.02
C CYS A 364 -2.64 -12.67 7.17
N ALA A 365 -1.81 -13.27 6.32
CA ALA A 365 -1.47 -14.70 6.27
C ALA A 365 -1.55 -15.38 7.65
N GLY A 366 -2.63 -16.14 7.85
CA GLY A 366 -3.00 -16.79 9.09
C GLY A 366 -4.03 -16.07 9.99
N SER A 367 -5.01 -15.34 9.44
CA SER A 367 -6.07 -14.75 10.28
C SER A 367 -7.47 -14.75 9.64
N ARG A 368 -8.46 -14.42 10.46
CA ARG A 368 -9.85 -14.85 10.45
C ARG A 368 -10.86 -13.98 9.69
N ARG A 369 -10.53 -13.22 8.64
CA ARG A 369 -11.51 -12.43 7.81
C ARG A 369 -10.96 -11.86 6.49
N ALA A 370 -11.39 -12.36 5.34
CA ALA A 370 -11.36 -11.61 4.10
C ALA A 370 -12.71 -10.90 4.00
N THR A 371 -12.67 -9.59 3.98
CA THR A 371 -13.85 -8.76 3.77
C THR A 371 -13.99 -8.57 2.27
N PHE A 372 -14.92 -9.30 1.65
CA PHE A 372 -15.19 -9.18 0.22
C PHE A 372 -16.22 -8.09 -0.02
N TRP A 373 -15.81 -6.99 -0.64
CA TRP A 373 -16.72 -5.93 -1.05
C TRP A 373 -17.47 -6.37 -2.33
N ALA A 374 -18.80 -6.50 -2.23
CA ALA A 374 -19.69 -6.58 -3.37
C ALA A 374 -20.34 -5.20 -3.61
N ARG A 375 -19.96 -4.52 -4.70
CA ARG A 375 -20.66 -3.33 -5.16
C ARG A 375 -22.00 -3.78 -5.75
N ARG A 376 -23.14 -3.41 -5.14
CA ARG A 376 -24.44 -3.62 -5.78
C ARG A 376 -24.48 -2.85 -7.11
N PRO A 377 -24.93 -3.46 -8.22
CA PRO A 377 -25.16 -2.72 -9.46
C PRO A 377 -26.21 -1.63 -9.20
N ARG A 378 -25.93 -0.41 -9.69
CA ARG A 378 -26.92 0.66 -9.73
C ARG A 378 -28.06 0.19 -10.62
N THR A 379 -29.19 -0.19 -10.02
CA THR A 379 -30.45 -0.28 -10.76
C THR A 379 -30.77 1.12 -11.26
N THR A 380 -30.70 1.31 -12.57
CA THR A 380 -31.34 2.41 -13.28
C THR A 380 -32.84 2.33 -13.02
N CYS A 381 -33.39 3.25 -12.24
CA CYS A 381 -34.83 3.51 -12.31
C CYS A 381 -35.11 4.16 -13.67
N GLY A 382 -35.63 3.37 -14.60
CA GLY A 382 -36.30 3.87 -15.79
C GLY A 382 -37.78 4.10 -15.49
N ALA A 383 -38.27 5.26 -15.96
CA ALA A 383 -39.66 5.76 -16.05
C ALA A 383 -40.43 5.96 -14.73
#